data_AF-A0A962X8I7-F1
#
_entry.id   AF-A0A962X8I7-F1
#
_cell.length_a   1.000
_cell.length_b   1.000
_cell.length_c   1.000
_cell.angle_alpha   90.00
_cell.angle_beta   90.00
_cell.angle_gamma   90.00
#
_symmetry.space_group_name_H-M   'P 1'
#
loop_
_entity.id
_entity.type
_entity.pdbx_description
1 polymer ?
#
loop_
_entity_poly.entity_id
_entity_poly.type
_entity_poly.pdbx_seq_one_letter_code
_entity_poly.pdbx_strand_id
1 'polypeptide(L)'
;MRWGWIEPDHPALSLAVQCELLGLNRSTWYDRRAAPSALNLELMRQLDEEYTAHPFYGSRRMTAVLRRAGYVVNRKRVMRLMRQMGLAAIYPKPGLSRADPEHC
;
A
#
# COMPACT_ATOMS: atom_id res chain seq x y z
N MET A 1 -6.48 -20.81 11.86
CA MET A 1 -5.22 -20.05 12.06
C MET A 1 -4.95 -19.93 13.55
N ARG A 2 -3.74 -20.26 14.03
CA ARG A 2 -3.38 -20.40 15.46
C ARG A 2 -3.16 -19.07 16.22
N TRP A 3 -3.53 -17.94 15.61
CA TRP A 3 -3.15 -16.60 16.07
C TRP A 3 -4.08 -16.02 17.13
N GLY A 4 -5.29 -16.56 17.25
CA GLY A 4 -6.26 -16.14 18.27
C GLY A 4 -5.87 -16.52 19.70
N TRP A 5 -4.76 -17.24 19.88
CA TRP A 5 -4.25 -17.70 21.16
C TRP A 5 -3.08 -16.86 21.69
N ILE A 6 -2.73 -15.76 21.00
CA ILE A 6 -1.70 -14.82 21.44
C ILE A 6 -2.36 -13.71 22.27
N GLU A 7 -1.90 -13.55 23.50
CA GLU A 7 -2.34 -12.57 24.48
C GLU A 7 -1.23 -11.53 24.72
N PRO A 8 -1.32 -10.33 24.12
CA PRO A 8 -0.27 -9.30 24.23
C PRO A 8 0.02 -8.87 25.67
N ASP A 9 -1.00 -8.88 26.52
CA ASP A 9 -0.95 -8.41 27.90
C ASP A 9 -0.75 -9.57 28.91
N HIS A 10 -0.28 -10.74 28.45
CA HIS A 10 -0.09 -11.89 29.32
C HIS A 10 1.00 -11.61 30.38
N PRO A 11 0.69 -11.70 31.68
CA PRO A 11 1.58 -11.22 32.75
C PRO A 11 2.89 -12.00 32.89
N ALA A 12 2.93 -13.27 32.43
CA ALA A 12 4.10 -14.15 32.58
C ALA A 12 4.79 -14.56 31.26
N LEU A 13 4.18 -14.32 30.09
CA LEU A 13 4.66 -14.86 28.82
C LEU A 13 4.78 -13.72 27.81
N SER A 14 6.01 -13.42 27.41
CA SER A 14 6.23 -12.41 26.38
C SER A 14 5.68 -12.85 25.03
N LEU A 15 5.33 -11.88 24.18
CA LEU A 15 4.92 -12.11 22.79
C LEU A 15 5.88 -13.00 22.00
N ALA A 16 7.20 -12.90 22.27
CA ALA A 16 8.20 -13.72 21.61
C ALA A 16 8.04 -15.20 21.97
N VAL A 17 7.86 -15.50 23.26
CA VAL A 17 7.69 -16.87 23.76
C VAL A 17 6.37 -17.45 23.25
N GLN A 18 5.30 -16.66 23.24
CA GLN A 18 4.00 -17.11 22.71
C GLN A 18 4.08 -17.44 21.21
N CYS A 19 4.76 -16.60 20.41
CA CYS A 19 4.99 -16.89 18.99
C CYS A 19 5.82 -18.16 18.80
N GLU A 20 6.89 -18.34 19.58
CA GLU A 20 7.74 -19.54 19.52
C GLU A 20 6.96 -20.82 19.85
N LEU A 21 6.17 -20.82 20.93
CA LEU A 21 5.32 -21.95 21.34
C LEU A 21 4.29 -22.32 20.27
N LEU A 22 3.78 -21.33 19.53
CA LEU A 22 2.80 -21.53 18.46
C LEU A 22 3.43 -21.88 17.10
N GLY A 23 4.76 -21.87 17.00
CA GLY A 23 5.49 -22.05 15.75
C GLY A 23 5.27 -20.91 14.75
N LEU A 24 5.01 -19.70 15.24
CA LEU A 24 4.75 -18.50 14.45
C LEU A 24 6.00 -17.60 14.43
N ASN A 25 6.30 -17.02 13.27
CA ASN A 25 7.29 -15.95 13.22
C ASN A 25 6.71 -14.70 13.89
N ARG A 26 7.45 -14.10 14.83
CA ARG A 26 7.09 -12.85 15.50
C ARG A 26 6.80 -11.72 14.51
N SER A 27 7.49 -11.68 13.36
CA SER A 27 7.22 -10.69 12.32
C SER A 27 5.80 -10.81 11.76
N THR A 28 5.27 -12.04 11.60
CA THR A 28 3.91 -12.29 11.13
C THR A 28 2.86 -11.74 12.09
N TRP A 29 3.14 -11.73 13.39
CA TRP A 29 2.24 -11.13 14.39
C TRP A 29 2.19 -9.60 14.28
N TYR A 30 3.33 -8.93 14.10
CA TYR A 30 3.35 -7.47 13.90
C TYR A 30 2.84 -7.06 12.52
N ASP A 31 3.08 -7.89 11.51
CA ASP A 31 2.62 -7.71 10.14
C ASP A 31 1.16 -8.14 9.96
N ARG A 32 0.45 -8.40 11.07
CA ARG A 32 -1.00 -8.55 11.14
C ARG A 32 -1.66 -7.23 10.78
N ARG A 33 -1.58 -6.87 9.48
CA ARG A 33 -2.17 -5.70 8.81
C ARG A 33 -2.39 -4.57 9.80
N ALA A 34 -1.30 -3.98 10.29
CA ALA A 34 -1.38 -2.79 11.13
C ALA A 34 -2.41 -1.85 10.48
N ALA A 35 -3.48 -1.56 11.22
CA ALA A 35 -4.58 -0.77 10.69
C ALA A 35 -3.98 0.50 10.07
N PRO A 36 -4.41 0.91 8.86
CA PRO A 36 -3.88 2.11 8.27
C PRO A 36 -4.12 3.25 9.26
N SER A 37 -3.07 4.01 9.58
CA SER A 37 -3.23 5.19 10.45
C SER A 37 -4.33 6.10 9.89
N ALA A 38 -4.98 6.90 10.75
CA ALA A 38 -6.04 7.82 10.33
C ALA A 38 -5.60 8.69 9.13
N LEU A 39 -4.35 9.16 9.12
CA LEU A 39 -3.77 9.87 8.00
C LEU A 39 -3.68 9.02 6.72
N ASN A 40 -3.33 7.73 6.81
CA ASN A 40 -3.33 6.86 5.62
C ASN A 40 -4.75 6.68 5.08
N LEU A 41 -5.76 6.54 5.95
CA LEU A 41 -7.16 6.42 5.51
C LEU A 41 -7.62 7.68 4.77
N GLU A 42 -7.32 8.87 5.30
CA GLU A 42 -7.66 10.13 4.64
C GLU A 42 -6.95 10.27 3.28
N LEU A 43 -5.66 9.95 3.23
CA LEU A 43 -4.92 9.96 1.96
C LEU A 43 -5.47 8.94 0.96
N MET A 44 -5.92 7.77 1.41
CA MET A 44 -6.55 6.76 0.55
C MET A 44 -7.88 7.27 0.00
N ARG A 45 -8.70 7.94 0.82
CA ARG A 45 -9.95 8.57 0.38
C ARG A 45 -9.70 9.63 -0.70
N GLN A 46 -8.75 10.53 -0.47
CA GLN A 46 -8.39 11.56 -1.44
C GLN A 46 -7.82 10.97 -2.74
N LEU A 47 -7.03 9.89 -2.65
CA LEU A 47 -6.53 9.18 -3.83
C LEU A 47 -7.64 8.51 -4.63
N ASP A 48 -8.66 7.97 -3.96
CA ASP A 48 -9.82 7.34 -4.59
C ASP A 48 -10.69 8.37 -5.35
N GLU A 49 -11.00 9.49 -4.69
CA GLU A 49 -11.73 10.62 -5.27
C GLU A 49 -11.01 11.14 -6.53
N GLU A 50 -9.70 11.37 -6.43
CA GLU A 50 -8.89 11.87 -7.55
C GLU A 50 -8.69 10.84 -8.67
N TYR A 51 -8.62 9.56 -8.34
CA TYR A 51 -8.52 8.51 -9.35
C TYR A 51 -9.83 8.36 -10.14
N THR A 52 -10.97 8.47 -9.47
CA THR A 52 -12.29 8.48 -10.10
C THR A 52 -12.44 9.66 -11.07
N ALA A 53 -11.95 10.84 -10.69
CA ALA A 53 -11.97 12.02 -11.56
C ALA A 53 -10.92 11.95 -12.70
N HIS A 54 -9.73 11.42 -12.41
CA HIS A 54 -8.57 11.44 -13.30
C HIS A 54 -7.84 10.08 -13.35
N PRO A 55 -8.42 9.05 -14.01
CA PRO A 55 -7.88 7.68 -13.99
C PRO A 55 -6.51 7.52 -14.68
N PHE A 56 -6.09 8.53 -15.45
CA PHE A 56 -4.77 8.58 -16.11
C PHE A 56 -3.67 9.18 -15.21
N TYR A 57 -4.00 9.66 -14.01
CA TYR A 57 -3.00 10.21 -13.09
C TYR A 57 -2.20 9.10 -12.41
N GLY A 58 -0.91 9.03 -12.77
CA GLY A 58 0.06 8.20 -12.08
C GLY A 58 0.56 8.80 -10.76
N SER A 59 1.34 8.00 -10.03
CA SER A 59 1.90 8.37 -8.72
C SER A 59 2.55 9.76 -8.66
N ARG A 60 3.17 10.24 -9.75
CA ARG A 60 3.76 11.57 -9.82
C ARG A 60 2.70 12.68 -9.71
N ARG A 61 1.63 12.58 -10.49
CA ARG A 61 0.52 13.55 -10.49
C ARG A 61 -0.28 13.46 -9.20
N MET A 62 -0.60 12.24 -8.75
CA MET A 62 -1.27 12.01 -7.46
C MET A 62 -0.50 12.60 -6.27
N THR A 63 0.84 12.49 -6.26
CA THR A 63 1.66 13.12 -5.22
C THR A 63 1.55 14.65 -5.27
N ALA A 64 1.52 15.24 -6.46
CA ALA A 64 1.38 16.69 -6.61
C ALA A 64 0.00 17.19 -6.17
N VAL A 65 -1.06 16.44 -6.47
CA VAL A 65 -2.42 16.75 -6.02
C VAL A 65 -2.50 16.75 -4.49
N LEU A 66 -2.03 15.68 -3.84
CA LEU A 66 -2.03 15.61 -2.37
C LEU A 66 -1.20 16.73 -1.73
N ARG A 67 -0.07 17.12 -2.33
CA ARG A 67 0.73 18.25 -1.85
C ARG A 67 0.01 19.58 -1.99
N ARG A 68 -0.74 19.80 -3.07
CA ARG A 68 -1.57 20.99 -3.27
C ARG A 68 -2.73 21.04 -2.28
N ALA A 69 -3.25 19.89 -1.87
CA ALA A 69 -4.23 19.76 -0.80
C ALA A 69 -3.63 19.95 0.62
N GLY A 70 -2.35 20.27 0.74
CA GLY A 70 -1.69 20.57 2.02
C GLY A 70 -0.99 19.38 2.68
N TYR A 71 -0.98 18.20 2.07
CA TYR A 71 -0.34 17.02 2.65
C TYR A 71 1.17 16.96 2.36
N VAL A 72 1.97 16.81 3.42
CA VAL A 72 3.41 16.56 3.31
C VAL A 72 3.65 15.07 3.04
N VAL A 73 3.53 14.66 1.78
CA VAL A 73 3.70 13.26 1.35
C VAL A 73 4.85 13.06 0.36
N ASN A 74 5.51 11.92 0.49
CA ASN A 74 6.53 11.44 -0.45
C ASN A 74 5.89 10.53 -1.50
N ARG A 75 6.38 10.58 -2.74
CA ARG A 75 5.98 9.70 -3.84
C ARG A 75 6.06 8.22 -3.48
N LYS A 76 7.06 7.77 -2.71
CA LYS A 76 7.15 6.36 -2.26
C LYS A 76 5.92 5.94 -1.45
N ARG A 77 5.43 6.82 -0.59
CA ARG A 77 4.22 6.59 0.22
C ARG A 77 2.98 6.52 -0.66
N VAL A 78 2.82 7.46 -1.57
CA VAL A 78 1.69 7.48 -2.53
C VAL A 78 1.69 6.22 -3.40
N MET A 79 2.85 5.80 -3.93
CA MET A 79 2.97 4.54 -4.68
C MET A 79 2.55 3.32 -3.87
N ARG A 80 2.96 3.24 -2.60
CA ARG A 80 2.55 2.16 -1.70
C ARG A 80 1.03 2.15 -1.49
N LEU A 81 0.42 3.30 -1.21
CA LEU A 81 -1.03 3.41 -1.00
C LEU A 81 -1.81 3.05 -2.26
N MET A 82 -1.43 3.58 -3.42
CA MET A 82 -2.05 3.20 -4.70
C MET A 82 -1.97 1.70 -4.96
N ARG A 83 -0.83 1.05 -4.69
CA ARG A 83 -0.68 -0.41 -4.80
C ARG A 83 -1.59 -1.17 -3.83
N GLN A 84 -1.70 -0.71 -2.58
CA GLN A 84 -2.59 -1.33 -1.58
C GLN A 84 -4.07 -1.22 -1.99
N MET A 85 -4.44 -0.14 -2.68
CA MET A 85 -5.78 0.08 -3.22
C MET A 85 -6.02 -0.58 -4.58
N GLY A 86 -4.98 -1.14 -5.23
CA GLY A 86 -5.08 -1.68 -6.58
C GLY A 86 -5.17 -0.62 -7.70
N LEU A 87 -4.86 0.65 -7.40
CA LEU A 87 -4.94 1.75 -8.36
C LEU A 87 -3.69 1.81 -9.23
N ALA A 88 -3.90 1.87 -10.56
CA ALA A 88 -2.85 2.06 -11.54
C ALA A 88 -3.30 3.06 -12.61
N ALA A 89 -2.40 3.96 -13.03
CA ALA A 89 -2.72 4.90 -14.10
C ALA A 89 -3.05 4.16 -15.39
N ILE A 90 -4.18 4.51 -15.98
CA ILE A 90 -4.63 3.96 -17.26
C ILE A 90 -4.05 4.82 -18.38
N TYR A 91 -3.18 4.22 -19.20
CA TYR A 91 -2.64 4.86 -20.40
C TYR A 91 -2.44 3.81 -21.52
N PRO A 92 -2.55 4.21 -22.80
CA PRO A 92 -2.22 3.33 -23.92
C PRO A 92 -0.76 2.88 -23.79
N LYS A 93 -0.53 1.57 -23.74
CA LYS A 93 0.84 1.03 -23.78
C LYS A 93 1.37 1.09 -25.22
N PRO A 94 2.67 1.39 -25.43
CA PRO A 94 3.28 1.29 -26.74
C PRO A 94 3.07 -0.11 -27.34
N GLY A 95 2.70 -0.17 -28.61
CA GLY A 95 2.52 -1.42 -29.36
C GLY A 95 3.87 -2.05 -29.73
N LEU A 96 4.54 -2.68 -28.75
CA LEU A 96 5.85 -3.32 -28.92
C LEU A 96 5.83 -4.57 -29.82
N SER A 97 4.66 -5.00 -30.29
CA SER A 97 4.48 -6.17 -31.16
C SER A 97 4.59 -5.86 -32.65
N ARG A 98 4.67 -4.59 -33.04
CA ARG A 98 4.90 -4.18 -34.43
C ARG A 98 6.40 -4.08 -34.65
N ALA A 99 6.92 -4.86 -35.59
CA ALA A 99 8.31 -4.71 -36.04
C ALA A 99 8.53 -3.31 -36.61
N ASP A 100 9.69 -2.74 -36.33
CA ASP A 100 10.12 -1.50 -36.95
C ASP A 100 10.33 -1.72 -38.45
N PRO A 101 9.71 -0.92 -39.35
CA PRO A 101 9.94 -1.03 -40.79
C PRO A 101 11.41 -0.88 -41.18
N GLU A 102 12.24 -0.21 -40.35
CA GLU A 102 13.67 0.00 -40.61
C GLU A 102 14.55 -1.22 -40.26
N HIS A 103 13.99 -2.25 -39.64
CA HIS A 103 14.70 -3.47 -39.24
C HIS A 103 14.17 -4.73 -39.96
N CYS A 104 13.69 -4.59 -41.21
CA CYS A 104 13.30 -5.71 -42.07
C CYS A 104 14.29 -5.96 -43.20
#